data_AF-A0A9P6X4Q2-F1
#
_entry.id   AF-A0A9P6X4Q2-F1
#
_cell.length_a   1.000
_cell.length_b   1.000
_cell.length_c   1.000
_cell.angle_alpha   90.00
_cell.angle_beta   90.00
_cell.angle_gamma   90.00
#
_symmetry.space_group_name_H-M   'P 1'
#
loop_
_entity.id
_entity.type
_entity.pdbx_description
1 polymer ?
#
loop_
_entity_poly.entity_id
_entity_poly.type
_entity_poly.pdbx_seq_one_letter_code
_entity_poly.pdbx_strand_id
1 'polypeptide(L)'
;MRSWRTWSLVFIFTFLTLNVIYWRSTYFKNLACKDDCPTEEQFENLPNEAFPPMPPPPPPPPMMPPPQPIVPAIPEAELTDYVTVNSQPLHEPVTHYPDTHDASSQDLHTLAPTADNTTFRLTGNGLAYATQDELWQVGVLNTKPDVLIVSNGNYIDVKNHYHREHRIYTLMKWILRVHRRDPKRNVPLLMVDAGSNHGLFSLIAGSSGAHIIAFEPQTHLQSIIQMASKLNGVSSRLRILPFAVLDQFKKLGMTKFEINDGGIGSLDYNSPHATITTHTIRLDSLPALDRLFGVHRPLVELSGLGRDYVELVESHLDKEISTVVDPKGLLLRQPVHFLKIDVEGFEVPALRSAARLYELGLIENTVLEFGPPSRWDVTVQGYEQMDLVEVRKKTMKDAKDVLHKAVSDWDLEIRLLPAEGWEKTVRWMIEHGVDESGGDPERNKVVKKLMAWEFDDLPKDDDEFEKELEAKHNLVTEFIRLPERLIDAYLEDSQSIGEMYLWFTKKNSQSLVLSRVQS
;
A
#
# COMPACT_ATOMS: atom_id res chain seq x y z
N MET A 1 40.06 18.99 -44.66
CA MET A 1 38.94 18.88 -43.68
C MET A 1 39.39 18.01 -42.53
N ARG A 2 39.90 18.59 -41.44
CA ARG A 2 40.28 17.84 -40.21
C ARG A 2 39.01 17.67 -39.37
N SER A 3 38.72 16.42 -39.00
CA SER A 3 37.40 15.99 -38.54
C SER A 3 36.96 16.64 -37.23
N TRP A 4 35.68 16.94 -37.13
CA TRP A 4 34.97 17.43 -35.95
C TRP A 4 35.31 16.67 -34.66
N ARG A 5 35.65 15.37 -34.77
CA ARG A 5 36.07 14.51 -33.65
C ARG A 5 37.36 14.98 -32.95
N THR A 6 38.28 15.62 -33.68
CA THR A 6 39.53 16.11 -33.10
C THR A 6 39.29 17.33 -32.22
N TRP A 7 38.34 18.19 -32.58
CA TRP A 7 37.96 19.36 -31.78
C TRP A 7 37.16 18.96 -30.54
N SER A 8 36.27 17.97 -30.62
CA SER A 8 35.55 17.46 -29.45
C SER A 8 36.49 16.95 -28.35
N LEU A 9 37.55 16.22 -28.72
CA LEU A 9 38.54 15.74 -27.76
C LEU A 9 39.34 16.88 -27.11
N VAL A 10 39.68 17.93 -27.86
CA VAL A 10 40.35 19.12 -27.33
C VAL A 10 39.44 19.86 -26.35
N PHE A 11 38.15 20.00 -26.64
CA PHE A 11 37.20 20.62 -25.72
C PHE A 11 37.00 19.83 -24.43
N ILE A 12 36.91 18.49 -24.52
CA ILE A 12 36.79 17.63 -23.33
C ILE A 12 38.04 17.75 -22.44
N PHE A 13 39.24 17.69 -23.04
CA PHE A 13 40.48 17.84 -22.28
C PHE A 13 40.61 19.22 -21.64
N THR A 14 40.23 20.28 -22.37
CA THR A 14 40.26 21.65 -21.83
C THR A 14 39.29 21.82 -20.67
N PHE A 15 38.07 21.28 -20.78
CA PHE A 15 37.06 21.33 -19.73
C PHE A 15 37.48 20.60 -18.45
N LEU A 16 38.06 19.40 -18.58
CA LEU A 16 38.56 18.63 -17.43
C LEU A 16 39.74 19.33 -16.75
N THR A 17 40.67 19.88 -17.54
CA THR A 17 41.84 20.59 -17.00
C THR A 17 41.43 21.84 -16.23
N LEU A 18 40.49 22.62 -16.77
CA LEU A 18 39.97 23.81 -16.10
C LEU A 18 39.19 23.48 -14.83
N ASN A 19 38.42 22.38 -14.81
CA ASN A 19 37.74 21.92 -13.59
C ASN A 19 38.73 21.51 -12.49
N VAL A 20 39.79 20.78 -12.83
CA VAL A 20 40.82 20.40 -11.84
C VAL A 20 41.52 21.62 -11.25
N ILE A 21 41.82 22.63 -12.07
CA ILE A 21 42.41 23.90 -11.60
C ILE A 21 41.43 24.66 -10.71
N TYR A 22 40.16 24.74 -11.10
CA TYR A 22 39.11 25.41 -10.33
C TYR A 22 38.94 24.78 -8.94
N TRP A 23 38.81 23.45 -8.88
CA TRP A 23 38.66 22.72 -7.62
C TRP A 23 39.91 22.82 -6.74
N ARG A 24 41.12 22.74 -7.30
CA ARG A 24 42.35 22.99 -6.52
C ARG A 24 42.43 24.41 -5.95
N SER A 25 41.96 25.41 -6.70
CA SER A 25 41.98 26.81 -6.27
C SER A 25 40.93 27.13 -5.20
N THR A 26 39.78 26.45 -5.19
CA THR A 26 38.68 26.72 -4.23
C THR A 26 38.80 25.87 -2.97
N TYR A 27 39.23 24.61 -3.08
CA TYR A 27 39.32 23.70 -1.93
C TYR A 27 40.48 24.04 -0.98
N PHE A 28 41.61 24.53 -1.50
CA PHE A 28 42.78 24.87 -0.67
C PHE A 28 42.79 26.29 -0.09
N LYS A 29 41.86 27.18 -0.50
CA LYS A 29 41.71 28.51 0.11
C LYS A 29 40.85 28.52 1.37
N ASN A 30 40.01 27.49 1.57
CA ASN A 30 39.08 27.42 2.71
C ASN A 30 39.59 26.59 3.90
N LEU A 31 40.84 26.09 3.86
CA LEU A 31 41.48 25.37 4.96
C LEU A 31 42.63 26.14 5.64
N ALA A 32 42.72 27.45 5.40
CA ALA A 32 43.55 28.31 6.24
C ALA A 32 42.74 28.72 7.47
N CYS A 33 42.83 27.94 8.55
CA CYS A 33 42.54 28.43 9.90
C CYS A 33 43.38 29.69 10.11
N LYS A 34 42.73 30.85 10.08
CA LYS A 34 43.25 32.08 10.64
C LYS A 34 42.79 32.12 12.09
N ASP A 35 43.79 31.99 12.95
CA ASP A 35 43.83 32.36 14.36
C ASP A 35 43.11 31.41 15.35
N ASP A 36 43.94 30.89 16.26
CA ASP A 36 43.68 30.20 17.53
C ASP A 36 42.93 28.86 17.53
N CYS A 37 43.69 27.76 17.37
CA CYS A 37 43.34 26.46 17.92
C CYS A 37 44.41 26.08 18.98
N PRO A 38 44.03 25.78 20.24
CA PRO A 38 44.99 25.36 21.25
C PRO A 38 45.48 23.94 20.97
N THR A 39 46.78 23.72 21.13
CA THR A 39 47.45 22.42 20.98
C THR A 39 47.24 21.53 22.21
N GLU A 40 47.17 20.21 21.98
CA GLU A 40 46.95 19.14 22.97
C GLU A 40 47.95 19.09 24.16
N GLU A 41 49.02 19.88 24.16
CA GLU A 41 49.99 19.95 25.26
C GLU A 41 49.59 20.88 26.43
N GLN A 42 48.43 21.56 26.38
CA GLN A 42 47.99 22.48 27.44
C GLN A 42 47.10 21.84 28.53
N PHE A 43 46.76 20.54 28.43
CA PHE A 43 45.90 19.87 29.40
C PHE A 43 46.62 19.04 30.48
N GLU A 44 47.95 18.89 30.42
CA GLU A 44 48.69 18.00 31.35
C GLU A 44 49.32 18.67 32.57
N ASN A 45 49.19 19.99 32.79
CA ASN A 45 49.82 20.67 33.93
C ASN A 45 48.87 21.63 34.68
N LEU A 46 47.82 21.10 35.29
CA LEU A 46 47.07 21.81 36.33
C LEU A 46 47.28 21.12 37.70
N PRO A 47 47.63 21.86 38.76
CA PRO A 47 47.96 21.29 40.06
C PRO A 47 46.71 20.75 40.78
N ASN A 48 46.86 19.55 41.34
CA ASN A 48 45.88 18.91 42.23
C ASN A 48 45.75 19.69 43.55
N GLU A 49 44.82 20.64 43.61
CA GLU A 49 44.28 21.13 44.88
C GLU A 49 43.02 20.35 45.25
N ALA A 50 43.05 19.72 46.42
CA ALA A 50 42.01 18.86 46.95
C ALA A 50 40.75 19.67 47.30
N PHE A 51 39.66 19.46 46.56
CA PHE A 51 38.33 19.92 46.95
C PHE A 51 37.74 18.99 48.02
N PRO A 52 37.11 19.53 49.09
CA PRO A 52 36.40 18.71 50.08
C PRO A 52 35.16 18.04 49.47
N PRO A 53 34.71 16.89 50.03
CA PRO A 53 33.66 16.09 49.42
C PRO A 53 32.31 16.83 49.39
N MET A 54 31.71 16.90 48.20
CA MET A 54 30.36 17.43 48.02
C MET A 54 29.29 16.49 48.62
N PRO A 55 28.24 17.02 49.25
CA PRO A 55 27.10 16.21 49.69
C PRO A 55 26.33 15.63 48.49
N PRO A 56 25.64 14.49 48.65
CA PRO A 56 24.93 13.83 47.57
C PRO A 56 23.77 14.69 47.04
N PRO A 57 23.48 14.64 45.73
CA PRO A 57 22.43 15.44 45.12
C PRO A 57 21.03 14.96 45.56
N PRO A 58 20.05 15.86 45.66
CA PRO A 58 18.66 15.49 45.93
C PRO A 58 18.07 14.67 44.77
N PRO A 59 17.08 13.79 45.04
CA PRO A 59 16.44 12.98 44.01
C PRO A 59 15.72 13.85 42.97
N PRO A 60 15.69 13.44 41.70
CA PRO A 60 15.07 14.22 40.63
C PRO A 60 13.55 14.32 40.81
N PRO A 61 12.93 15.46 40.47
CA PRO A 61 11.48 15.58 40.46
C PRO A 61 10.87 14.63 39.41
N PRO A 62 9.63 14.14 39.62
CA PRO A 62 8.96 13.27 38.67
C PRO A 62 8.88 13.95 37.29
N MET A 63 9.46 13.30 36.28
CA MET A 63 9.38 13.77 34.89
C MET A 63 7.92 13.80 34.45
N MET A 64 7.39 14.99 34.20
CA MET A 64 6.19 15.11 33.39
C MET A 64 6.53 14.66 31.96
N PRO A 65 5.64 13.92 31.27
CA PRO A 65 5.84 13.58 29.88
C PRO A 65 6.00 14.86 29.05
N PRO A 66 6.88 14.89 28.03
CA PRO A 66 7.03 16.03 27.17
C PRO A 66 5.69 16.36 26.51
N PRO A 67 5.32 17.65 26.37
CA PRO A 67 4.11 18.04 25.66
C PRO A 67 4.19 17.49 24.23
N GLN A 68 3.20 16.67 23.86
CA GLN A 68 3.13 16.14 22.50
C GLN A 68 3.04 17.31 21.50
N PRO A 69 3.78 17.27 20.38
CA PRO A 69 3.65 18.28 19.35
C PRO A 69 2.20 18.29 18.85
N ILE A 70 1.57 19.46 18.92
CA ILE A 70 0.23 19.70 18.38
C ILE A 70 0.36 19.62 16.85
N VAL A 71 0.07 18.45 16.29
CA VAL A 71 -0.09 18.29 14.85
C VAL A 71 -1.36 19.03 14.46
N PRO A 72 -1.33 19.99 13.53
CA PRO A 72 -2.56 20.65 13.08
C PRO A 72 -3.49 19.59 12.52
N ALA A 73 -4.73 19.56 13.03
CA ALA A 73 -5.77 18.70 12.49
C ALA A 73 -5.93 19.03 11.00
N ILE A 74 -5.74 18.04 10.12
CA ILE A 74 -6.04 18.19 8.71
C ILE A 74 -7.57 18.32 8.61
N PRO A 75 -8.10 19.49 8.25
CA PRO A 75 -9.54 19.68 8.20
C PRO A 75 -10.16 18.79 7.13
N GLU A 76 -11.32 18.20 7.44
CA GLU A 76 -12.14 17.49 6.47
C GLU A 76 -12.66 18.50 5.44
N ALA A 77 -12.48 18.20 4.15
CA ALA A 77 -12.64 19.18 3.09
C ALA A 77 -14.11 19.48 2.76
N GLU A 78 -14.47 20.76 2.71
CA GLU A 78 -15.65 21.26 2.02
C GLU A 78 -15.38 21.37 0.51
N LEU A 79 -16.37 20.97 -0.32
CA LEU A 79 -16.28 20.95 -1.77
C LEU A 79 -16.13 22.39 -2.32
N THR A 80 -15.10 22.64 -3.11
CA THR A 80 -14.84 23.96 -3.72
C THR A 80 -14.62 23.86 -5.23
N ASP A 81 -15.08 24.90 -5.94
CA ASP A 81 -15.08 24.98 -7.39
C ASP A 81 -13.70 25.22 -8.01
N TYR A 82 -13.52 24.57 -9.17
CA TYR A 82 -12.30 24.41 -9.95
C TYR A 82 -11.71 25.73 -10.51
N VAL A 83 -10.39 25.92 -10.40
CA VAL A 83 -9.65 27.01 -11.04
C VAL A 83 -8.42 26.47 -11.78
N THR A 84 -8.36 26.71 -13.09
CA THR A 84 -7.25 26.39 -14.02
C THR A 84 -5.98 27.21 -13.76
N VAL A 85 -4.81 26.59 -13.92
CA VAL A 85 -3.50 27.26 -13.98
C VAL A 85 -2.65 26.72 -15.12
N ASN A 86 -1.88 27.64 -15.72
CA ASN A 86 -1.09 27.55 -16.94
C ASN A 86 0.43 27.53 -16.62
N SER A 87 1.28 26.82 -17.39
CA SER A 87 2.76 27.04 -17.42
C SER A 87 3.48 26.34 -18.59
N GLN A 88 4.45 27.04 -19.23
CA GLN A 88 5.22 26.73 -20.47
C GLN A 88 6.45 25.80 -20.34
N PRO A 89 7.24 25.50 -21.43
CA PRO A 89 6.86 24.85 -22.68
C PRO A 89 7.68 23.55 -22.87
N LEU A 90 7.05 22.40 -22.64
CA LEU A 90 7.28 21.21 -23.47
C LEU A 90 6.31 21.33 -24.64
N HIS A 91 6.60 20.77 -25.81
CA HIS A 91 5.59 20.80 -26.89
C HIS A 91 4.36 20.02 -26.43
N GLU A 92 3.31 20.77 -26.08
CA GLU A 92 2.02 20.24 -25.67
C GLU A 92 1.42 19.45 -26.85
N PRO A 93 0.85 18.27 -26.60
CA PRO A 93 0.03 17.60 -27.61
C PRO A 93 -1.19 18.48 -27.91
N VAL A 94 -1.48 18.71 -29.19
CA VAL A 94 -2.57 19.59 -29.67
C VAL A 94 -3.92 18.93 -29.40
N THR A 95 -4.50 19.10 -28.22
CA THR A 95 -5.73 18.41 -27.80
C THR A 95 -6.92 18.77 -28.68
N HIS A 96 -7.52 17.76 -29.34
CA HIS A 96 -8.79 17.88 -30.05
C HIS A 96 -9.84 16.97 -29.38
N TYR A 97 -11.05 17.49 -29.17
CA TYR A 97 -12.21 16.68 -28.79
C TYR A 97 -12.69 15.91 -30.04
N PRO A 98 -12.64 14.57 -30.07
CA PRO A 98 -13.15 13.81 -31.20
C PRO A 98 -14.66 13.70 -31.07
N ASP A 99 -15.37 14.54 -31.81
CA ASP A 99 -16.80 14.41 -32.04
C ASP A 99 -16.96 13.55 -33.31
N THR A 100 -16.97 12.23 -33.17
CA THR A 100 -17.44 11.23 -34.17
C THR A 100 -16.96 9.83 -33.75
N HIS A 101 -17.86 8.90 -33.41
CA HIS A 101 -17.74 7.47 -33.77
C HIS A 101 -19.05 6.70 -33.55
N ASP A 102 -19.18 5.64 -34.36
CA ASP A 102 -20.40 4.90 -34.75
C ASP A 102 -21.09 4.07 -33.65
N ALA A 103 -22.36 3.74 -33.94
CA ALA A 103 -23.34 3.05 -33.08
C ALA A 103 -22.95 1.66 -32.51
N SER A 104 -21.73 1.16 -32.72
CA SER A 104 -21.24 -0.07 -32.07
C SER A 104 -20.52 0.17 -30.74
N SER A 105 -20.34 1.43 -30.30
CA SER A 105 -19.91 1.78 -28.93
C SER A 105 -21.13 2.19 -28.09
N GLN A 106 -21.90 1.21 -27.62
CA GLN A 106 -23.08 1.50 -26.80
C GLN A 106 -22.81 1.72 -25.30
N ASP A 107 -21.56 1.71 -24.83
CA ASP A 107 -21.28 2.00 -23.43
C ASP A 107 -20.00 2.83 -23.27
N LEU A 108 -20.10 3.88 -22.43
CA LEU A 108 -19.06 4.72 -21.84
C LEU A 108 -18.56 5.93 -22.64
N HIS A 109 -18.49 7.08 -21.96
CA HIS A 109 -17.82 8.27 -22.48
C HIS A 109 -16.32 7.97 -22.56
N THR A 110 -15.78 7.99 -23.77
CA THR A 110 -14.35 7.85 -23.99
C THR A 110 -13.66 9.20 -23.81
N LEU A 111 -12.57 9.24 -23.04
CA LEU A 111 -11.75 10.44 -22.87
C LEU A 111 -10.36 10.21 -23.47
N ALA A 112 -9.82 11.24 -24.14
CA ALA A 112 -8.44 11.22 -24.60
C ALA A 112 -7.49 11.34 -23.39
N PRO A 113 -6.56 10.40 -23.20
CA PRO A 113 -5.63 10.34 -22.07
C PRO A 113 -4.60 11.47 -22.06
N THR A 114 -4.43 12.18 -23.19
CA THR A 114 -3.54 13.33 -23.30
C THR A 114 -4.07 14.60 -22.62
N ALA A 115 -5.32 14.60 -22.12
CA ALA A 115 -5.92 15.79 -21.52
C ALA A 115 -5.22 16.29 -20.25
N ASP A 116 -4.35 15.49 -19.62
CA ASP A 116 -3.69 15.84 -18.36
C ASP A 116 -2.16 15.80 -18.37
N ASN A 117 -1.52 15.52 -19.52
CA ASN A 117 -0.06 15.47 -19.69
C ASN A 117 0.70 14.58 -18.67
N THR A 118 0.02 13.65 -18.00
CA THR A 118 0.62 12.78 -16.96
C THR A 118 0.48 11.28 -17.24
N THR A 119 -0.15 10.92 -18.35
CA THR A 119 -0.59 9.55 -18.61
C THR A 119 0.43 8.75 -19.43
N PHE A 120 0.97 7.70 -18.81
CA PHE A 120 1.85 6.75 -19.47
C PHE A 120 1.07 5.50 -19.89
N ARG A 121 1.43 4.93 -21.03
CA ARG A 121 0.93 3.64 -21.52
C ARG A 121 2.04 2.67 -21.79
N LEU A 122 1.68 1.41 -21.61
CA LEU A 122 2.47 0.31 -22.10
C LEU A 122 2.10 0.03 -23.56
N THR A 123 3.08 0.01 -24.44
CA THR A 123 2.95 -0.37 -25.85
C THR A 123 3.81 -1.61 -26.13
N GLY A 124 3.62 -2.26 -27.28
CA GLY A 124 4.50 -3.36 -27.71
C GLY A 124 5.98 -2.98 -27.87
N ASN A 125 6.31 -1.68 -27.82
CA ASN A 125 7.69 -1.16 -27.85
C ASN A 125 8.16 -0.66 -26.47
N GLY A 126 7.39 -0.91 -25.39
CA GLY A 126 7.66 -0.42 -24.04
C GLY A 126 6.79 0.77 -23.62
N LEU A 127 7.20 1.46 -22.55
CA LEU A 127 6.45 2.59 -21.99
C LEU A 127 6.52 3.82 -22.90
N ALA A 128 5.38 4.40 -23.25
CA ALA A 128 5.25 5.62 -24.03
C ALA A 128 4.20 6.56 -23.41
N TYR A 129 4.22 7.84 -23.77
CA TYR A 129 3.09 8.71 -23.48
C TYR A 129 1.88 8.26 -24.28
N ALA A 130 0.69 8.34 -23.67
CA ALA A 130 -0.53 8.04 -24.39
C ALA A 130 -0.72 9.02 -25.56
N THR A 131 -1.22 8.53 -26.68
CA THR A 131 -1.50 9.34 -27.88
C THR A 131 -2.95 9.81 -27.91
N GLN A 132 -3.27 10.76 -28.79
CA GLN A 132 -4.63 11.33 -28.89
C GLN A 132 -5.65 10.36 -29.48
N ASP A 133 -5.17 9.43 -30.30
CA ASP A 133 -6.00 8.41 -30.96
C ASP A 133 -6.32 7.24 -30.01
N GLU A 134 -5.71 7.21 -28.82
CA GLU A 134 -5.97 6.22 -27.78
C GLU A 134 -7.10 6.71 -26.89
N LEU A 135 -8.12 5.90 -26.66
CA LEU A 135 -9.28 6.26 -25.85
C LEU A 135 -9.30 5.45 -24.55
N TRP A 136 -9.58 6.12 -23.44
CA TRP A 136 -9.82 5.48 -22.15
C TRP A 136 -11.33 5.35 -21.91
N GLN A 137 -11.75 4.17 -21.46
CA GLN A 137 -13.13 3.93 -21.08
C GLN A 137 -13.36 4.46 -19.67
N VAL A 138 -14.33 5.36 -19.52
CA VAL A 138 -14.77 5.86 -18.22
C VAL A 138 -16.19 5.39 -17.94
N GLY A 139 -16.39 4.73 -16.82
CA GLY A 139 -17.73 4.32 -16.40
C GLY A 139 -17.95 4.49 -14.91
N VAL A 140 -19.23 4.51 -14.53
CA VAL A 140 -19.65 4.61 -13.13
C VAL A 140 -19.88 3.20 -12.61
N LEU A 141 -19.31 2.87 -11.45
CA LEU A 141 -19.71 1.70 -10.68
C LEU A 141 -20.61 2.15 -9.54
N ASN A 142 -21.75 1.49 -9.41
CA ASN A 142 -22.71 1.73 -8.35
C ASN A 142 -22.23 1.07 -7.05
N THR A 143 -21.25 1.70 -6.41
CA THR A 143 -20.52 1.19 -5.25
C THR A 143 -21.02 1.75 -3.93
N LYS A 144 -21.92 2.75 -3.94
CA LYS A 144 -22.48 3.47 -2.78
C LYS A 144 -21.43 3.85 -1.71
N PRO A 145 -20.71 4.99 -1.86
CA PRO A 145 -20.90 6.01 -2.90
C PRO A 145 -20.43 5.50 -4.27
N ASP A 146 -21.09 5.96 -5.34
CA ASP A 146 -20.71 5.60 -6.70
C ASP A 146 -19.31 6.14 -7.03
N VAL A 147 -18.53 5.36 -7.79
CA VAL A 147 -17.18 5.77 -8.22
C VAL A 147 -17.04 5.74 -9.73
N LEU A 148 -16.33 6.72 -10.27
CA LEU A 148 -15.88 6.72 -11.65
C LEU A 148 -14.64 5.83 -11.75
N ILE A 149 -14.71 4.82 -12.60
CA ILE A 149 -13.56 3.98 -12.93
C ILE A 149 -13.08 4.28 -14.33
N VAL A 150 -11.79 4.03 -14.51
CA VAL A 150 -11.06 4.26 -15.74
C VAL A 150 -10.42 2.94 -16.13
N SER A 151 -10.46 2.60 -17.41
CA SER A 151 -9.81 1.39 -17.92
C SER A 151 -9.37 1.57 -19.37
N ASN A 152 -8.43 0.74 -19.80
CA ASN A 152 -8.00 0.65 -21.18
C ASN A 152 -8.76 -0.46 -21.93
N GLY A 153 -10.09 -0.34 -22.02
CA GLY A 153 -10.93 -1.33 -22.73
C GLY A 153 -11.44 -2.48 -21.86
N ASN A 154 -11.09 -2.49 -20.57
CA ASN A 154 -11.36 -3.59 -19.64
C ASN A 154 -12.44 -3.26 -18.59
N TYR A 155 -13.32 -2.28 -18.85
CA TYR A 155 -14.33 -1.86 -17.88
C TYR A 155 -15.22 -3.01 -17.41
N ILE A 156 -15.58 -3.92 -18.32
CA ILE A 156 -16.41 -5.09 -17.99
C ILE A 156 -15.73 -6.00 -16.97
N ASP A 157 -14.41 -6.16 -17.05
CA ASP A 157 -13.64 -7.00 -16.13
C ASP A 157 -13.53 -6.35 -14.76
N VAL A 158 -13.30 -5.04 -14.71
CA VAL A 158 -13.32 -4.27 -13.44
C VAL A 158 -14.70 -4.34 -12.78
N LYS A 159 -15.78 -4.22 -13.57
CA LYS A 159 -17.15 -4.38 -13.08
C LYS A 159 -17.41 -5.79 -12.56
N ASN A 160 -16.95 -6.81 -13.28
CA ASN A 160 -17.10 -8.20 -12.86
C ASN A 160 -16.32 -8.47 -11.56
N HIS A 161 -15.11 -7.91 -11.42
CA HIS A 161 -14.31 -7.99 -10.21
C HIS A 161 -15.04 -7.36 -9.01
N TYR A 162 -15.63 -6.17 -9.16
CA TYR A 162 -16.49 -5.58 -8.12
C TYR A 162 -17.59 -6.54 -7.66
N HIS A 163 -18.30 -7.17 -8.59
CA HIS A 163 -19.39 -8.07 -8.25
C HIS A 163 -18.92 -9.36 -7.55
N ARG A 164 -17.76 -9.91 -7.95
CA ARG A 164 -17.15 -11.07 -7.28
C ARG A 164 -16.81 -10.77 -5.82
N GLU A 165 -16.27 -9.58 -5.56
CA GLU A 165 -15.72 -9.20 -4.25
C GLU A 165 -16.59 -8.22 -3.46
N HIS A 166 -17.85 -8.02 -3.88
CA HIS A 166 -18.73 -7.00 -3.30
C HIS A 166 -18.83 -7.06 -1.76
N ARG A 167 -18.71 -8.26 -1.16
CA ARG A 167 -18.71 -8.45 0.30
C ARG A 167 -17.52 -7.79 0.99
N ILE A 168 -16.34 -7.84 0.36
CA ILE A 168 -15.12 -7.21 0.89
C ILE A 168 -15.25 -5.69 0.79
N TYR A 169 -15.80 -5.18 -0.31
CA TYR A 169 -16.11 -3.75 -0.44
C TYR A 169 -17.11 -3.30 0.62
N THR A 170 -18.20 -4.04 0.85
CA THR A 170 -19.17 -3.74 1.92
C THR A 170 -18.50 -3.77 3.30
N LEU A 171 -17.67 -4.79 3.59
CA LEU A 171 -16.91 -4.89 4.84
C LEU A 171 -15.95 -3.71 5.05
N MET A 172 -15.17 -3.36 4.03
CA MET A 172 -14.25 -2.22 4.07
C MET A 172 -14.99 -0.92 4.37
N LYS A 173 -16.05 -0.62 3.61
CA LYS A 173 -16.85 0.59 3.80
C LYS A 173 -17.44 0.65 5.21
N TRP A 174 -17.92 -0.48 5.72
CA TRP A 174 -18.44 -0.58 7.08
C TRP A 174 -17.34 -0.29 8.12
N ILE A 175 -16.18 -0.96 8.06
CA ILE A 175 -15.05 -0.71 8.99
C ILE A 175 -14.62 0.77 8.95
N LEU A 176 -14.47 1.32 7.75
CA LEU A 176 -14.07 2.72 7.58
C LEU A 176 -15.11 3.68 8.17
N ARG A 177 -16.40 3.42 7.95
CA ARG A 177 -17.50 4.22 8.49
C ARG A 177 -17.53 4.21 10.00
N VAL A 178 -17.33 3.04 10.61
CA VAL A 178 -17.21 2.94 12.06
C VAL A 178 -16.14 3.89 12.59
N HIS A 179 -14.92 3.77 12.06
CA HIS A 179 -13.80 4.54 12.56
C HIS A 179 -13.98 6.03 12.27
N ARG A 180 -14.64 6.37 11.16
CA ARG A 180 -15.04 7.76 10.86
C ARG A 180 -15.92 8.34 11.96
N ARG A 181 -16.87 7.55 12.47
CA ARG A 181 -17.86 7.93 13.48
C ARG A 181 -17.36 7.88 14.92
N ASP A 182 -16.19 7.30 15.19
CA ASP A 182 -15.61 7.29 16.54
C ASP A 182 -15.32 8.73 17.02
N PRO A 183 -16.05 9.24 18.03
CA PRO A 183 -15.87 10.61 18.52
C PRO A 183 -14.51 10.85 19.20
N LYS A 184 -13.78 9.77 19.54
CA LYS A 184 -12.44 9.85 20.13
C LYS A 184 -11.32 9.83 19.10
N ARG A 185 -11.62 9.61 17.81
CA ARG A 185 -10.61 9.58 16.76
C ARG A 185 -9.98 10.97 16.60
N ASN A 186 -8.66 11.01 16.74
CA ASN A 186 -7.84 12.22 16.60
C ASN A 186 -6.80 12.12 15.47
N VAL A 187 -6.85 11.03 14.69
CA VAL A 187 -5.96 10.77 13.55
C VAL A 187 -6.78 10.63 12.27
N PRO A 188 -6.19 10.91 11.08
CA PRO A 188 -6.87 10.68 9.82
C PRO A 188 -7.29 9.21 9.64
N LEU A 189 -8.45 8.99 9.04
CA LEU A 189 -8.88 7.67 8.60
C LEU A 189 -7.94 7.23 7.47
N LEU A 190 -7.29 6.07 7.61
CA LEU A 190 -6.23 5.62 6.70
C LEU A 190 -6.48 4.19 6.22
N MET A 191 -6.40 4.02 4.91
CA MET A 191 -6.46 2.74 4.21
C MET A 191 -5.18 2.51 3.41
N VAL A 192 -4.68 1.28 3.42
CA VAL A 192 -3.53 0.86 2.62
C VAL A 192 -3.97 -0.24 1.66
N ASP A 193 -3.65 -0.07 0.39
CA ASP A 193 -4.02 -0.95 -0.73
C ASP A 193 -2.75 -1.52 -1.37
N ALA A 194 -2.32 -2.71 -0.95
CA ALA A 194 -1.16 -3.39 -1.52
C ALA A 194 -1.58 -4.22 -2.73
N GLY A 195 -1.15 -3.79 -3.92
CA GLY A 195 -1.60 -4.33 -5.22
C GLY A 195 -2.95 -3.74 -5.60
N SER A 196 -2.93 -2.45 -5.89
CA SER A 196 -4.13 -1.64 -6.11
C SER A 196 -4.81 -1.94 -7.45
N ASN A 197 -4.07 -2.47 -8.42
CA ASN A 197 -4.55 -2.83 -9.74
C ASN A 197 -5.23 -1.61 -10.40
N HIS A 198 -6.53 -1.65 -10.71
CA HIS A 198 -7.28 -0.52 -11.26
C HIS A 198 -7.65 0.57 -10.21
N GLY A 199 -7.30 0.36 -8.94
CA GLY A 199 -7.56 1.29 -7.85
C GLY A 199 -8.95 1.19 -7.23
N LEU A 200 -9.71 0.13 -7.49
CA LEU A 200 -11.12 0.10 -7.11
C LEU A 200 -11.34 0.21 -5.59
N PHE A 201 -10.59 -0.56 -4.79
CA PHE A 201 -10.58 -0.44 -3.33
C PHE A 201 -10.16 0.97 -2.88
N SER A 202 -9.08 1.48 -3.45
CA SER A 202 -8.55 2.83 -3.19
C SER A 202 -9.57 3.95 -3.46
N LEU A 203 -10.28 3.91 -4.59
CA LEU A 203 -11.27 4.91 -4.98
C LEU A 203 -12.48 4.86 -4.06
N ILE A 204 -13.02 3.67 -3.78
CA ILE A 204 -14.18 3.49 -2.89
C ILE A 204 -13.83 3.93 -1.46
N ALA A 205 -12.64 3.58 -0.96
CA ALA A 205 -12.16 4.03 0.35
C ALA A 205 -12.01 5.56 0.42
N GLY A 206 -11.47 6.18 -0.64
CA GLY A 206 -11.34 7.64 -0.76
C GLY A 206 -12.67 8.36 -0.74
N SER A 207 -13.63 7.88 -1.54
CA SER A 207 -15.00 8.40 -1.57
C SER A 207 -15.74 8.14 -0.24
N SER A 208 -15.31 7.14 0.54
CA SER A 208 -15.82 6.87 1.89
C SER A 208 -15.19 7.75 2.98
N GLY A 209 -14.22 8.60 2.64
CA GLY A 209 -13.60 9.55 3.58
C GLY A 209 -12.16 9.24 3.98
N ALA A 210 -11.58 8.13 3.53
CA ALA A 210 -10.24 7.73 3.95
C ALA A 210 -9.12 8.50 3.19
N HIS A 211 -7.96 8.60 3.83
CA HIS A 211 -6.68 8.76 3.16
C HIS A 211 -6.20 7.39 2.68
N ILE A 212 -5.55 7.34 1.52
CA ILE A 212 -5.18 6.10 0.85
C ILE A 212 -3.72 6.12 0.47
N ILE A 213 -3.05 5.01 0.77
CA ILE A 213 -1.74 4.66 0.24
C ILE A 213 -1.92 3.43 -0.63
N ALA A 214 -1.89 3.64 -1.94
CA ALA A 214 -2.05 2.62 -2.96
C ALA A 214 -0.69 2.20 -3.53
N PHE A 215 -0.41 0.91 -3.56
CA PHE A 215 0.78 0.35 -4.19
C PHE A 215 0.41 -0.24 -5.54
N GLU A 216 1.03 0.26 -6.59
CA GLU A 216 0.86 -0.28 -7.93
C GLU A 216 2.17 -0.16 -8.71
N PRO A 217 2.91 -1.27 -8.93
CA PRO A 217 4.17 -1.23 -9.65
C PRO A 217 4.02 -1.02 -11.17
N GLN A 218 2.86 -1.33 -11.76
CA GLN A 218 2.63 -1.20 -13.20
C GLN A 218 2.30 0.25 -13.57
N THR A 219 3.18 0.89 -14.33
CA THR A 219 3.07 2.33 -14.66
C THR A 219 1.77 2.71 -15.39
N HIS A 220 1.22 1.81 -16.20
CA HIS A 220 -0.06 2.07 -16.89
C HIS A 220 -1.24 2.08 -15.91
N LEU A 221 -1.26 1.16 -14.93
CA LEU A 221 -2.28 1.13 -13.87
C LEU A 221 -2.15 2.33 -12.93
N GLN A 222 -0.92 2.75 -12.59
CA GLN A 222 -0.70 4.00 -11.85
C GLN A 222 -1.38 5.19 -12.53
N SER A 223 -1.28 5.27 -13.87
CA SER A 223 -1.93 6.33 -14.64
C SER A 223 -3.45 6.21 -14.60
N ILE A 224 -4.00 4.99 -14.68
CA ILE A 224 -5.44 4.70 -14.54
C ILE A 224 -5.96 5.18 -13.17
N ILE A 225 -5.29 4.77 -12.08
CA ILE A 225 -5.65 5.17 -10.72
C ILE A 225 -5.55 6.70 -10.57
N GLN A 226 -4.51 7.32 -11.14
CA GLN A 226 -4.32 8.76 -11.06
C GLN A 226 -5.48 9.52 -11.72
N MET A 227 -5.87 9.15 -12.93
CA MET A 227 -7.00 9.78 -13.62
C MET A 227 -8.31 9.53 -12.89
N ALA A 228 -8.57 8.30 -12.46
CA ALA A 228 -9.77 7.96 -11.70
C ALA A 228 -9.83 8.76 -10.38
N SER A 229 -8.69 8.96 -9.69
CA SER A 229 -8.65 9.75 -8.46
C SER A 229 -9.07 11.21 -8.67
N LYS A 230 -8.72 11.80 -9.83
CA LYS A 230 -9.10 13.17 -10.20
C LYS A 230 -10.58 13.26 -10.49
N LEU A 231 -11.10 12.32 -11.28
CA LEU A 231 -12.52 12.25 -11.65
C LEU A 231 -13.43 12.08 -10.42
N ASN A 232 -12.97 11.35 -9.41
CA ASN A 232 -13.71 11.17 -8.15
C ASN A 232 -13.45 12.28 -7.12
N GLY A 233 -12.60 13.27 -7.42
CA GLY A 233 -12.26 14.34 -6.46
C GLY A 233 -11.47 13.87 -5.22
N VAL A 234 -10.84 12.69 -5.29
CA VAL A 234 -10.09 12.09 -4.17
C VAL A 234 -8.57 12.22 -4.31
N SER A 235 -8.06 12.88 -5.36
CA SER A 235 -6.62 13.06 -5.58
C SER A 235 -5.86 13.69 -4.41
N SER A 236 -6.50 14.55 -3.61
CA SER A 236 -5.84 15.17 -2.46
C SER A 236 -5.53 14.16 -1.34
N ARG A 237 -6.30 13.07 -1.25
CA ARG A 237 -6.27 12.06 -0.18
C ARG A 237 -5.79 10.68 -0.65
N LEU A 238 -5.50 10.50 -1.94
CA LEU A 238 -4.94 9.27 -2.50
C LEU A 238 -3.47 9.49 -2.87
N ARG A 239 -2.59 8.60 -2.42
CA ARG A 239 -1.18 8.53 -2.86
C ARG A 239 -0.88 7.19 -3.49
N ILE A 240 -0.34 7.23 -4.70
CA ILE A 240 0.08 6.07 -5.49
C ILE A 240 1.59 5.95 -5.34
N LEU A 241 2.04 4.82 -4.85
CA LEU A 241 3.44 4.48 -4.70
C LEU A 241 3.83 3.43 -5.75
N PRO A 242 4.86 3.67 -6.56
CA PRO A 242 5.24 2.83 -7.69
C PRO A 242 6.08 1.61 -7.24
N PHE A 243 5.68 0.99 -6.13
CA PHE A 243 6.40 -0.12 -5.52
C PHE A 243 5.56 -1.39 -5.51
N ALA A 244 6.25 -2.52 -5.63
CA ALA A 244 5.72 -3.80 -5.21
C ALA A 244 5.85 -3.97 -3.69
N VAL A 245 4.92 -4.68 -3.05
CA VAL A 245 4.94 -4.87 -1.59
C VAL A 245 5.47 -6.25 -1.25
N LEU A 246 6.62 -6.33 -0.58
CA LEU A 246 7.26 -7.58 -0.13
C LEU A 246 8.00 -7.38 1.20
N ASP A 247 8.46 -8.47 1.81
CA ASP A 247 9.27 -8.45 3.03
C ASP A 247 10.75 -8.08 2.82
N GLN A 248 11.14 -7.70 1.60
CA GLN A 248 12.51 -7.32 1.25
C GLN A 248 12.51 -6.04 0.41
N PHE A 249 13.63 -5.31 0.45
CA PHE A 249 13.91 -4.22 -0.49
C PHE A 249 14.78 -4.75 -1.62
N LYS A 250 14.21 -4.84 -2.83
CA LYS A 250 14.84 -5.41 -4.01
C LYS A 250 14.37 -4.67 -5.25
N LYS A 251 15.17 -4.77 -6.32
CA LYS A 251 14.72 -4.46 -7.67
C LYS A 251 14.32 -5.76 -8.36
N LEU A 252 13.09 -5.84 -8.82
CA LEU A 252 12.56 -7.03 -9.50
C LEU A 252 12.09 -6.69 -10.91
N GLY A 253 12.23 -7.66 -11.80
CA GLY A 253 11.60 -7.61 -13.11
C GLY A 253 10.10 -7.87 -12.98
N MET A 254 9.33 -7.41 -13.95
CA MET A 254 7.93 -7.78 -14.12
C MET A 254 7.76 -8.64 -15.36
N THR A 255 6.89 -9.63 -15.30
CA THR A 255 6.52 -10.47 -16.45
C THR A 255 5.01 -10.49 -16.65
N LYS A 256 4.57 -10.88 -17.85
CA LYS A 256 3.15 -10.94 -18.25
C LYS A 256 2.36 -9.64 -18.04
N PHE A 257 3.08 -8.53 -17.88
CA PHE A 257 2.51 -7.19 -17.71
C PHE A 257 1.73 -6.70 -18.96
N GLU A 258 1.90 -7.38 -20.10
CA GLU A 258 1.20 -7.11 -21.36
C GLU A 258 -0.19 -7.75 -21.43
N ILE A 259 -0.53 -8.66 -20.50
CA ILE A 259 -1.77 -9.45 -20.56
C ILE A 259 -2.77 -8.95 -19.51
N ASN A 260 -3.93 -8.46 -19.96
CA ASN A 260 -5.11 -8.12 -19.18
C ASN A 260 -4.86 -7.25 -17.94
N ASP A 261 -4.62 -5.94 -18.14
CA ASP A 261 -4.57 -4.85 -17.15
C ASP A 261 -4.65 -5.33 -15.68
N GLY A 262 -3.52 -5.78 -15.13
CA GLY A 262 -3.37 -6.02 -13.69
C GLY A 262 -3.88 -7.33 -13.09
N GLY A 263 -4.42 -8.29 -13.86
CA GLY A 263 -4.87 -9.59 -13.30
C GLY A 263 -3.91 -10.77 -13.50
N ILE A 264 -2.81 -10.58 -14.25
CA ILE A 264 -1.87 -11.67 -14.62
C ILE A 264 -0.40 -11.24 -14.48
N GLY A 265 -0.12 -9.93 -14.50
CA GLY A 265 1.25 -9.43 -14.40
C GLY A 265 1.84 -9.72 -13.03
N SER A 266 2.96 -10.44 -12.99
CA SER A 266 3.59 -10.87 -11.74
C SER A 266 5.03 -10.37 -11.64
N LEU A 267 5.53 -10.29 -10.41
CA LEU A 267 6.96 -10.06 -10.15
C LEU A 267 7.76 -11.30 -10.56
N ASP A 268 8.99 -11.06 -11.01
CA ASP A 268 9.90 -12.12 -11.43
C ASP A 268 11.31 -11.89 -10.85
N TYR A 269 11.75 -12.84 -10.02
CA TYR A 269 13.11 -12.88 -9.47
C TYR A 269 14.17 -13.28 -10.50
N ASN A 270 13.78 -13.89 -11.62
CA ASN A 270 14.68 -14.53 -12.58
C ASN A 270 14.89 -13.69 -13.85
N SER A 271 14.31 -12.49 -13.95
CA SER A 271 14.43 -11.63 -15.14
C SER A 271 15.21 -10.33 -14.85
N PRO A 272 16.55 -10.40 -14.73
CA PRO A 272 17.40 -9.22 -14.52
C PRO A 272 17.45 -8.27 -15.73
N HIS A 273 16.88 -8.69 -16.87
CA HIS A 273 16.77 -7.91 -18.10
C HIS A 273 15.31 -7.61 -18.48
N ALA A 274 14.38 -7.69 -17.51
CA ALA A 274 12.99 -7.35 -17.76
C ALA A 274 12.87 -5.92 -18.34
N THR A 275 12.02 -5.78 -19.36
CA THR A 275 11.69 -4.48 -19.98
C THR A 275 11.12 -3.49 -18.96
N ILE A 276 10.48 -4.01 -17.91
CA ILE A 276 9.93 -3.24 -16.79
C ILE A 276 10.51 -3.79 -15.50
N THR A 277 11.06 -2.90 -14.68
CA THR A 277 11.54 -3.21 -13.33
C THR A 277 10.82 -2.35 -12.30
N THR A 278 10.54 -2.89 -11.14
CA THR A 278 9.99 -2.16 -9.99
C THR A 278 10.87 -2.34 -8.76
N HIS A 279 10.74 -1.42 -7.79
CA HIS A 279 11.34 -1.58 -6.47
C HIS A 279 10.32 -2.17 -5.52
N THR A 280 10.79 -3.00 -4.62
CA THR A 280 9.96 -3.56 -3.56
C THR A 280 10.12 -2.75 -2.28
N ILE A 281 9.03 -2.64 -1.53
CA ILE A 281 8.96 -1.93 -0.24
C ILE A 281 8.26 -2.82 0.78
N ARG A 282 8.61 -2.64 2.06
CA ARG A 282 7.92 -3.28 3.17
C ARG A 282 6.80 -2.41 3.72
N LEU A 283 5.67 -3.00 4.12
CA LEU A 283 4.58 -2.27 4.76
C LEU A 283 4.97 -1.64 6.11
N ASP A 284 5.93 -2.20 6.84
CA ASP A 284 6.44 -1.56 8.06
C ASP A 284 7.40 -0.38 7.84
N SER A 285 7.78 -0.15 6.58
CA SER A 285 8.64 0.94 6.12
C SER A 285 7.91 2.04 5.37
N LEU A 286 6.57 2.08 5.45
CA LEU A 286 5.76 3.13 4.85
C LEU A 286 6.28 4.51 5.24
N PRO A 287 6.35 5.49 4.31
CA PRO A 287 6.77 6.84 4.66
C PRO A 287 5.75 7.49 5.60
N ALA A 288 6.23 8.39 6.46
CA ALA A 288 5.37 9.16 7.35
C ALA A 288 4.31 9.97 6.58
N LEU A 289 3.17 10.22 7.23
CA LEU A 289 1.99 10.81 6.59
C LEU A 289 2.27 12.20 5.99
N ASP A 290 3.05 13.02 6.67
CA ASP A 290 3.46 14.36 6.21
C ASP A 290 4.30 14.31 4.93
N ARG A 291 5.12 13.26 4.75
CA ARG A 291 5.90 13.05 3.51
C ARG A 291 5.02 12.63 2.35
N LEU A 292 4.06 11.75 2.62
CA LEU A 292 3.11 11.28 1.61
C LEU A 292 2.17 12.40 1.17
N PHE A 293 1.58 13.11 2.12
CA PHE A 293 0.50 14.06 1.87
C PHE A 293 0.96 15.52 1.79
N GLY A 294 2.23 15.82 2.08
CA GLY A 294 2.86 17.11 1.79
C GLY A 294 3.08 17.37 0.30
N VAL A 295 3.02 16.33 -0.54
CA VAL A 295 3.10 16.45 -2.00
C VAL A 295 1.71 16.66 -2.59
N HIS A 296 1.55 17.61 -3.50
CA HIS A 296 0.26 17.95 -4.14
C HIS A 296 -0.14 17.01 -5.30
N ARG A 297 0.60 15.94 -5.55
CA ARG A 297 0.37 15.01 -6.66
C ARG A 297 0.02 13.62 -6.11
N PRO A 298 -0.95 12.91 -6.72
CA PRO A 298 -1.29 11.55 -6.30
C PRO A 298 -0.12 10.56 -6.45
N LEU A 299 0.56 10.56 -7.60
CA LEU A 299 1.74 9.72 -7.82
C LEU A 299 2.94 10.29 -7.05
N VAL A 300 3.54 9.48 -6.18
CA VAL A 300 4.71 9.85 -5.37
C VAL A 300 5.85 8.89 -5.65
N GLU A 301 6.82 9.41 -6.40
CA GLU A 301 8.10 8.73 -6.65
C GLU A 301 8.98 8.69 -5.40
N LEU A 302 9.90 7.73 -5.34
CA LEU A 302 10.84 7.58 -4.21
C LEU A 302 11.60 8.88 -3.91
N SER A 303 12.05 9.58 -4.95
CA SER A 303 12.78 10.85 -4.85
C SER A 303 11.93 11.99 -4.25
N GLY A 304 10.60 11.89 -4.32
CA GLY A 304 9.66 12.84 -3.73
C GLY A 304 9.44 12.68 -2.22
N LEU A 305 9.93 11.58 -1.62
CA LEU A 305 9.71 11.26 -0.20
C LEU A 305 10.77 11.86 0.75
N GLY A 306 11.73 12.61 0.20
CA GLY A 306 12.81 13.25 0.94
C GLY A 306 14.08 12.40 1.04
N ARG A 307 15.23 13.07 1.03
CA ARG A 307 16.55 12.44 0.92
C ARG A 307 16.85 11.40 2.00
N ASP A 308 16.48 11.70 3.24
CA ASP A 308 16.66 10.82 4.39
C ASP A 308 15.83 9.53 4.31
N TYR A 309 14.62 9.59 3.73
CA TYR A 309 13.83 8.40 3.45
C TYR A 309 14.43 7.58 2.29
N VAL A 310 14.89 8.25 1.24
CA VAL A 310 15.60 7.59 0.12
C VAL A 310 16.84 6.85 0.64
N GLU A 311 17.68 7.52 1.44
CA GLU A 311 18.86 6.93 2.06
C GLU A 311 18.50 5.73 2.96
N LEU A 312 17.38 5.80 3.68
CA LEU A 312 16.87 4.65 4.44
C LEU A 312 16.58 3.46 3.51
N VAL A 313 15.79 3.64 2.45
CA VAL A 313 15.44 2.57 1.51
C VAL A 313 16.69 2.01 0.81
N GLU A 314 17.56 2.88 0.28
CA GLU A 314 18.79 2.48 -0.41
C GLU A 314 19.77 1.74 0.51
N SER A 315 19.86 2.12 1.78
CA SER A 315 20.72 1.44 2.76
C SER A 315 20.28 0.00 3.05
N HIS A 316 19.03 -0.35 2.71
CA HIS A 316 18.42 -1.65 2.95
C HIS A 316 18.26 -2.51 1.67
N LEU A 317 18.58 -1.94 0.50
CA LEU A 317 18.47 -2.64 -0.78
C LEU A 317 19.34 -3.91 -0.83
N ASP A 318 18.75 -5.01 -1.27
CA ASP A 318 19.35 -6.35 -1.41
C ASP A 318 19.90 -6.95 -0.10
N LYS A 319 19.49 -6.42 1.06
CA LYS A 319 19.86 -6.95 2.38
C LYS A 319 18.72 -7.73 3.01
N GLU A 320 19.07 -8.83 3.70
CA GLU A 320 18.12 -9.52 4.57
C GLU A 320 17.92 -8.72 5.86
N ILE A 321 16.70 -8.22 6.06
CA ILE A 321 16.35 -7.36 7.17
C ILE A 321 15.10 -7.90 7.82
N SER A 322 15.19 -8.17 9.12
CA SER A 322 14.04 -8.60 9.92
C SER A 322 13.17 -7.42 10.37
N THR A 323 13.78 -6.28 10.68
CA THR A 323 13.09 -5.07 11.15
C THR A 323 13.73 -3.79 10.62
N VAL A 324 12.89 -2.81 10.27
CA VAL A 324 13.34 -1.46 9.90
C VAL A 324 13.21 -0.56 11.12
N VAL A 325 14.35 -0.09 11.63
CA VAL A 325 14.38 0.89 12.73
C VAL A 325 13.93 2.25 12.18
N ASP A 326 13.15 2.99 12.96
CA ASP A 326 12.74 4.36 12.62
C ASP A 326 13.59 5.38 13.39
N PRO A 327 14.77 5.77 12.90
CA PRO A 327 15.69 6.61 13.65
C PRO A 327 15.22 8.07 13.79
N LYS A 328 14.23 8.52 13.00
CA LYS A 328 13.87 9.96 12.89
C LYS A 328 12.39 10.25 12.64
N GLY A 329 11.48 9.31 12.92
CA GLY A 329 10.07 9.49 12.59
C GLY A 329 9.83 9.55 11.08
N LEU A 330 10.66 8.84 10.30
CA LEU A 330 10.56 8.77 8.84
C LEU A 330 9.41 7.88 8.41
N LEU A 331 8.97 7.00 9.30
CA LEU A 331 8.05 5.92 8.99
C LEU A 331 6.65 6.22 9.52
N LEU A 332 5.64 5.71 8.83
CA LEU A 332 4.25 5.79 9.25
C LEU A 332 4.07 5.09 10.59
N ARG A 333 3.57 5.81 11.60
CA ARG A 333 3.27 5.28 12.94
C ARG A 333 1.85 5.60 13.41
N GLN A 334 1.01 6.01 12.47
CA GLN A 334 -0.43 6.21 12.66
C GLN A 334 -1.18 4.89 12.45
N PRO A 335 -2.38 4.73 13.04
CA PRO A 335 -3.24 3.58 12.79
C PRO A 335 -3.66 3.46 11.31
N VAL A 336 -3.47 2.26 10.76
CA VAL A 336 -4.04 1.80 9.50
C VAL A 336 -5.35 1.08 9.82
N HIS A 337 -6.46 1.68 9.42
CA HIS A 337 -7.80 1.24 9.81
C HIS A 337 -8.27 0.06 8.94
N PHE A 338 -7.78 -0.01 7.70
CA PHE A 338 -8.02 -1.12 6.80
C PHE A 338 -6.79 -1.33 5.90
N LEU A 339 -6.23 -2.54 5.91
CA LEU A 339 -5.17 -2.96 5.01
C LEU A 339 -5.72 -4.03 4.05
N LYS A 340 -5.61 -3.80 2.74
CA LYS A 340 -5.87 -4.80 1.70
C LYS A 340 -4.54 -5.28 1.14
N ILE A 341 -4.37 -6.59 0.98
CA ILE A 341 -3.20 -7.21 0.34
C ILE A 341 -3.70 -8.22 -0.70
N ASP A 342 -3.28 -8.02 -1.93
CA ASP A 342 -3.58 -8.88 -3.08
C ASP A 342 -2.55 -8.47 -4.14
N VAL A 343 -1.47 -9.24 -4.18
CA VAL A 343 -0.20 -8.89 -4.84
C VAL A 343 0.26 -10.03 -5.76
N GLU A 344 -0.71 -10.77 -6.31
CA GLU A 344 -0.55 -11.77 -7.35
C GLU A 344 0.46 -12.88 -7.04
N GLY A 345 0.25 -13.58 -5.92
CA GLY A 345 1.03 -14.74 -5.48
C GLY A 345 2.10 -14.42 -4.43
N PHE A 346 2.23 -13.15 -4.05
CA PHE A 346 3.21 -12.67 -3.07
C PHE A 346 2.59 -12.30 -1.72
N GLU A 347 1.43 -12.85 -1.41
CA GLU A 347 0.63 -12.46 -0.23
C GLU A 347 1.32 -12.82 1.08
N VAL A 348 2.01 -13.96 1.13
CA VAL A 348 2.79 -14.41 2.30
C VAL A 348 3.94 -13.44 2.64
N PRO A 349 4.85 -13.08 1.71
CA PRO A 349 5.88 -12.07 2.01
C PRO A 349 5.29 -10.68 2.22
N ALA A 350 4.24 -10.28 1.51
CA ALA A 350 3.58 -8.98 1.75
C ALA A 350 3.00 -8.88 3.16
N LEU A 351 2.30 -9.91 3.64
CA LEU A 351 1.79 -9.97 5.02
C LEU A 351 2.94 -9.90 6.04
N ARG A 352 4.02 -10.65 5.79
CA ARG A 352 5.21 -10.63 6.65
C ARG A 352 5.85 -9.24 6.73
N SER A 353 5.79 -8.46 5.66
CA SER A 353 6.31 -7.09 5.61
C SER A 353 5.59 -6.12 6.54
N ALA A 354 4.37 -6.44 6.99
CA ALA A 354 3.59 -5.66 7.94
C ALA A 354 3.83 -6.04 9.42
N ALA A 355 4.71 -7.01 9.69
CA ALA A 355 4.92 -7.58 11.03
C ALA A 355 5.06 -6.53 12.14
N ARG A 356 5.91 -5.51 11.91
CA ARG A 356 6.16 -4.49 12.92
C ARG A 356 4.94 -3.60 13.18
N LEU A 357 4.10 -3.36 12.17
CA LEU A 357 2.85 -2.61 12.37
C LEU A 357 1.85 -3.39 13.22
N TYR A 358 1.76 -4.72 13.05
CA TYR A 358 0.93 -5.56 13.91
C TYR A 358 1.45 -5.65 15.35
N GLU A 359 2.77 -5.80 15.52
CA GLU A 359 3.43 -5.80 16.84
C GLU A 359 3.17 -4.50 17.60
N LEU A 360 3.13 -3.37 16.89
CA LEU A 360 2.82 -2.05 17.46
C LEU A 360 1.31 -1.81 17.62
N GLY A 361 0.45 -2.73 17.19
CA GLY A 361 -1.01 -2.56 17.23
C GLY A 361 -1.52 -1.45 16.30
N LEU A 362 -0.76 -1.12 15.25
CA LEU A 362 -1.11 -0.06 14.30
C LEU A 362 -2.05 -0.54 13.19
N ILE A 363 -2.24 -1.84 13.02
CA ILE A 363 -3.21 -2.40 12.07
C ILE A 363 -4.22 -3.24 12.86
N GLU A 364 -5.51 -2.93 12.68
CA GLU A 364 -6.59 -3.66 13.35
C GLU A 364 -7.34 -4.60 12.41
N ASN A 365 -7.45 -4.24 11.12
CA ASN A 365 -8.17 -5.01 10.12
C ASN A 365 -7.29 -5.19 8.88
N THR A 366 -7.14 -6.44 8.45
CA THR A 366 -6.45 -6.77 7.20
C THR A 366 -7.27 -7.76 6.40
N VAL A 367 -7.47 -7.50 5.12
CA VAL A 367 -7.98 -8.49 4.17
C VAL A 367 -6.86 -8.88 3.23
N LEU A 368 -6.64 -10.19 3.13
CA LEU A 368 -5.61 -10.83 2.31
C LEU A 368 -6.32 -11.72 1.29
N GLU A 369 -6.08 -11.51 -0.01
CA GLU A 369 -6.42 -12.52 -1.00
C GLU A 369 -5.57 -13.76 -0.76
N PHE A 370 -6.19 -14.91 -0.60
CA PHE A 370 -5.51 -16.12 -0.16
C PHE A 370 -5.90 -17.27 -1.06
N GLY A 371 -5.17 -17.38 -2.17
CA GLY A 371 -5.38 -18.38 -3.18
C GLY A 371 -4.51 -19.62 -3.01
N PRO A 372 -4.77 -20.68 -3.79
CA PRO A 372 -4.22 -21.99 -3.49
C PRO A 372 -2.68 -21.97 -3.51
N PRO A 373 -2.02 -22.90 -2.80
CA PRO A 373 -0.56 -22.87 -2.58
C PRO A 373 0.28 -22.76 -3.86
N SER A 374 -0.25 -23.25 -4.99
CA SER A 374 0.35 -23.06 -6.31
C SER A 374 0.63 -21.61 -6.70
N ARG A 375 -0.13 -20.63 -6.17
CA ARG A 375 0.11 -19.20 -6.43
C ARG A 375 1.42 -18.72 -5.80
N TRP A 376 1.87 -19.34 -4.71
CA TRP A 376 3.08 -18.92 -4.00
C TRP A 376 4.36 -19.53 -4.56
N ASP A 377 4.27 -20.47 -5.50
CA ASP A 377 5.44 -21.12 -6.12
C ASP A 377 6.41 -20.06 -6.68
N VAL A 378 5.88 -18.95 -7.21
CA VAL A 378 6.62 -17.79 -7.74
C VAL A 378 7.49 -17.06 -6.70
N THR A 379 7.22 -17.24 -5.41
CA THR A 379 8.01 -16.61 -4.33
C THR A 379 9.36 -17.29 -4.12
N VAL A 380 9.56 -18.49 -4.70
CA VAL A 380 10.83 -19.22 -4.63
C VAL A 380 11.68 -18.86 -5.84
N GLN A 381 12.82 -18.21 -5.62
CA GLN A 381 13.76 -17.90 -6.69
C GLN A 381 14.21 -19.18 -7.41
N GLY A 382 14.15 -19.18 -8.74
CA GLY A 382 14.48 -20.36 -9.56
C GLY A 382 13.48 -21.53 -9.49
N TYR A 383 12.24 -21.32 -9.00
CA TYR A 383 11.27 -22.40 -8.83
C TYR A 383 11.00 -23.23 -10.10
N GLU A 384 11.07 -22.61 -11.28
CA GLU A 384 10.85 -23.28 -12.58
C GLU A 384 11.86 -24.41 -12.86
N GLN A 385 13.04 -24.36 -12.25
CA GLN A 385 14.09 -25.37 -12.39
C GLN A 385 14.17 -26.34 -11.21
N MET A 386 13.29 -26.18 -10.21
CA MET A 386 13.25 -26.99 -9.00
C MET A 386 12.18 -28.08 -9.08
N ASP A 387 12.28 -29.10 -8.23
CA ASP A 387 11.18 -30.04 -8.05
C ASP A 387 9.99 -29.35 -7.38
N LEU A 388 8.81 -29.46 -8.00
CA LEU A 388 7.60 -28.76 -7.55
C LEU A 388 7.18 -29.17 -6.13
N VAL A 389 7.46 -30.42 -5.74
CA VAL A 389 7.18 -30.91 -4.38
C VAL A 389 8.06 -30.19 -3.35
N GLU A 390 9.34 -29.95 -3.67
CA GLU A 390 10.25 -29.20 -2.81
C GLU A 390 9.86 -27.72 -2.71
N VAL A 391 9.50 -27.10 -3.83
CA VAL A 391 9.00 -25.71 -3.87
C VAL A 391 7.78 -25.58 -2.97
N ARG A 392 6.78 -26.43 -3.17
CA ARG A 392 5.53 -26.39 -2.39
C ARG A 392 5.73 -26.71 -0.92
N LYS A 393 6.66 -27.60 -0.58
CA LYS A 393 7.02 -27.86 0.81
C LYS A 393 7.55 -26.59 1.49
N LYS A 394 8.35 -25.79 0.77
CA LYS A 394 8.89 -24.53 1.28
C LYS A 394 7.79 -23.47 1.41
N THR A 395 7.03 -23.20 0.34
CA THR A 395 5.98 -22.18 0.36
C THR A 395 4.87 -22.48 1.36
N MET A 396 4.49 -23.76 1.50
CA MET A 396 3.54 -24.23 2.51
C MET A 396 4.06 -24.00 3.93
N LYS A 397 5.34 -24.30 4.18
CA LYS A 397 5.96 -24.02 5.48
C LYS A 397 5.92 -22.51 5.78
N ASP A 398 6.29 -21.68 4.81
CA ASP A 398 6.32 -20.23 4.99
C ASP A 398 4.92 -19.63 5.24
N ALA A 399 3.88 -20.19 4.59
CA ALA A 399 2.49 -19.83 4.82
C ALA A 399 2.00 -20.26 6.22
N LYS A 400 2.28 -21.50 6.64
CA LYS A 400 1.96 -21.98 8.00
C LYS A 400 2.64 -21.10 9.06
N ASP A 401 3.93 -20.85 8.90
CA ASP A 401 4.71 -20.03 9.84
C ASP A 401 4.13 -18.62 9.99
N VAL A 402 3.74 -17.96 8.88
CA VAL A 402 3.19 -16.61 8.94
C VAL A 402 1.78 -16.58 9.57
N LEU A 403 0.93 -17.57 9.28
CA LEU A 403 -0.41 -17.63 9.87
C LEU A 403 -0.37 -17.96 11.36
N HIS A 404 0.51 -18.86 11.79
CA HIS A 404 0.74 -19.10 13.23
C HIS A 404 1.27 -17.86 13.91
N LYS A 405 2.26 -17.18 13.31
CA LYS A 405 2.76 -15.91 13.83
C LYS A 405 1.68 -14.84 13.94
N ALA A 406 0.77 -14.78 12.97
CA ALA A 406 -0.38 -13.87 13.01
C ALA A 406 -1.25 -14.12 14.24
N VAL A 407 -1.49 -15.38 14.58
CA VAL A 407 -2.35 -15.77 15.72
C VAL A 407 -1.64 -15.64 17.07
N SER A 408 -0.36 -16.00 17.13
CA SER A 408 0.43 -16.06 18.37
C SER A 408 1.06 -14.71 18.72
N ASP A 409 1.85 -14.13 17.81
CA ASP A 409 2.74 -13.00 18.10
C ASP A 409 2.04 -11.68 17.81
N TRP A 410 1.21 -11.65 16.76
CA TRP A 410 0.49 -10.45 16.34
C TRP A 410 -0.90 -10.33 16.96
N ASP A 411 -1.33 -11.31 17.76
CA ASP A 411 -2.62 -11.34 18.45
C ASP A 411 -3.81 -11.13 17.49
N LEU A 412 -3.79 -11.80 16.34
CA LEU A 412 -4.85 -11.73 15.33
C LEU A 412 -5.73 -12.99 15.36
N GLU A 413 -7.02 -12.81 15.06
CA GLU A 413 -7.96 -13.86 14.70
C GLU A 413 -8.07 -13.94 13.18
N ILE A 414 -8.11 -15.16 12.63
CA ILE A 414 -8.26 -15.39 11.20
C ILE A 414 -9.72 -15.72 10.89
N ARG A 415 -10.33 -14.94 10.00
CA ARG A 415 -11.69 -15.16 9.50
C ARG A 415 -11.66 -15.37 8.01
N LEU A 416 -12.38 -16.37 7.52
CA LEU A 416 -12.52 -16.66 6.11
C LEU A 416 -13.73 -15.92 5.57
N LEU A 417 -13.54 -15.13 4.52
CA LEU A 417 -14.61 -14.41 3.83
C LEU A 417 -15.05 -15.18 2.56
N PRO A 418 -16.30 -14.98 2.09
CA PRO A 418 -16.79 -15.65 0.89
C PRO A 418 -16.01 -15.28 -0.38
N ALA A 419 -15.61 -16.31 -1.11
CA ALA A 419 -14.93 -16.27 -2.41
C ALA A 419 -15.29 -17.54 -3.20
N GLU A 420 -14.51 -17.89 -4.22
CA GLU A 420 -14.75 -19.10 -5.04
C GLU A 420 -14.81 -20.39 -4.19
N GLY A 421 -13.92 -20.52 -3.20
CA GLY A 421 -13.84 -21.70 -2.33
C GLY A 421 -14.93 -21.80 -1.25
N TRP A 422 -15.88 -20.86 -1.15
CA TRP A 422 -16.75 -20.69 0.02
C TRP A 422 -17.54 -21.95 0.41
N GLU A 423 -18.25 -22.57 -0.54
CA GLU A 423 -19.08 -23.74 -0.23
C GLU A 423 -18.25 -24.94 0.23
N LYS A 424 -17.06 -25.13 -0.37
CA LYS A 424 -16.12 -26.17 0.02
C LYS A 424 -15.55 -25.90 1.40
N THR A 425 -15.22 -24.66 1.72
CA THR A 425 -14.77 -24.23 3.05
C THR A 425 -15.83 -24.52 4.11
N VAL A 426 -17.10 -24.19 3.87
CA VAL A 426 -18.20 -24.49 4.81
C VAL A 426 -18.28 -25.98 5.08
N ARG A 427 -18.26 -26.81 4.03
CA ARG A 427 -18.29 -28.28 4.16
C ARG A 427 -17.07 -28.80 4.92
N TRP A 428 -15.88 -28.35 4.53
CA TRP A 428 -14.62 -28.74 5.16
C TRP A 428 -14.63 -28.46 6.65
N MET A 429 -15.11 -27.29 7.07
CA MET A 429 -15.21 -26.91 8.49
C MET A 429 -16.15 -27.82 9.28
N ILE A 430 -17.30 -28.19 8.70
CA ILE A 430 -18.24 -29.14 9.32
C ILE A 430 -17.58 -30.51 9.47
N GLU A 431 -16.89 -31.00 8.44
CA GLU A 431 -16.18 -32.29 8.45
C GLU A 431 -15.05 -32.32 9.47
N HIS A 432 -14.44 -31.18 9.77
CA HIS A 432 -13.38 -31.01 10.78
C HIS A 432 -13.91 -30.62 12.17
N GLY A 433 -15.22 -30.78 12.39
CA GLY A 433 -15.87 -30.67 13.70
C GLY A 433 -15.94 -29.23 14.23
N VAL A 434 -16.00 -28.23 13.36
CA VAL A 434 -16.29 -26.85 13.77
C VAL A 434 -17.78 -26.71 14.08
N ASP A 435 -18.07 -26.26 15.30
CA ASP A 435 -19.43 -25.92 15.75
C ASP A 435 -19.39 -24.67 16.64
N GLU A 436 -19.87 -23.57 16.09
CA GLU A 436 -20.01 -22.28 16.75
C GLU A 436 -21.47 -21.99 17.16
N SER A 437 -22.38 -22.96 17.03
CA SER A 437 -23.80 -22.77 17.36
C SER A 437 -24.05 -22.63 18.87
N GLY A 438 -23.07 -23.02 19.69
CA GLY A 438 -23.22 -23.08 21.14
C GLY A 438 -24.20 -24.16 21.61
N GLY A 439 -24.47 -25.16 20.76
CA GLY A 439 -25.43 -26.23 21.02
C GLY A 439 -26.88 -25.89 20.65
N ASP A 440 -27.13 -24.69 20.11
CA ASP A 440 -28.43 -24.31 19.58
C ASP A 440 -28.65 -24.97 18.20
N PRO A 441 -29.68 -25.81 18.03
CA PRO A 441 -29.94 -26.50 16.76
C PRO A 441 -30.45 -25.57 15.65
N GLU A 442 -30.95 -24.37 15.99
CA GLU A 442 -31.47 -23.39 15.04
C GLU A 442 -30.38 -22.42 14.53
N ARG A 443 -29.21 -22.39 15.18
CA ARG A 443 -28.08 -21.55 14.78
C ARG A 443 -27.19 -22.24 13.75
N ASN A 444 -26.64 -21.46 12.83
CA ASN A 444 -25.64 -21.95 11.89
C ASN A 444 -24.38 -22.39 12.67
N LYS A 445 -23.88 -23.59 12.36
CA LYS A 445 -22.72 -24.18 13.04
C LYS A 445 -21.38 -23.57 12.68
N VAL A 446 -21.25 -22.93 11.52
CA VAL A 446 -19.94 -22.54 10.98
C VAL A 446 -19.94 -21.11 10.48
N VAL A 447 -20.99 -20.72 9.76
CA VAL A 447 -21.08 -19.41 9.14
C VAL A 447 -21.70 -18.41 10.11
N LYS A 448 -20.94 -17.38 10.44
CA LYS A 448 -21.42 -16.20 11.15
C LYS A 448 -21.77 -15.09 10.18
N LYS A 449 -22.66 -14.21 10.62
CA LYS A 449 -23.07 -13.00 9.90
C LYS A 449 -22.66 -11.79 10.70
N LEU A 450 -22.04 -10.83 10.04
CA LEU A 450 -21.77 -9.52 10.59
C LEU A 450 -22.88 -8.57 10.18
N MET A 451 -23.58 -7.98 11.15
CA MET A 451 -24.72 -7.09 10.91
C MET A 451 -24.35 -5.63 11.21
N ALA A 452 -24.88 -4.68 10.42
CA ALA A 452 -24.45 -3.29 10.47
C ALA A 452 -25.02 -2.48 11.65
N TRP A 453 -26.22 -2.82 12.14
CA TRP A 453 -26.94 -2.07 13.20
C TRP A 453 -26.40 -2.32 14.62
N GLU A 454 -25.37 -3.14 14.78
CA GLU A 454 -24.85 -3.57 16.09
C GLU A 454 -23.83 -2.59 16.68
N PHE A 455 -23.69 -1.42 16.07
CA PHE A 455 -22.37 -0.81 15.98
C PHE A 455 -22.17 0.42 16.86
N ASP A 456 -23.00 1.43 16.69
CA ASP A 456 -22.97 2.62 17.49
C ASP A 456 -24.40 3.04 17.83
N ASP A 457 -24.65 3.52 19.04
CA ASP A 457 -25.94 4.11 19.42
C ASP A 457 -26.12 5.51 18.79
N LEU A 458 -25.48 5.77 17.64
CA LEU A 458 -25.48 7.04 16.95
C LEU A 458 -26.65 7.10 15.94
N PRO A 459 -27.14 8.31 15.61
CA PRO A 459 -28.16 8.48 14.58
C PRO A 459 -27.72 7.89 13.22
N LYS A 460 -28.68 7.59 12.35
CA LYS A 460 -28.40 7.23 10.95
C LYS A 460 -27.72 8.40 10.20
N ASP A 461 -26.80 8.10 9.27
CA ASP A 461 -26.21 9.13 8.39
C ASP A 461 -27.13 9.46 7.19
N ASP A 462 -28.18 8.66 6.95
CA ASP A 462 -29.13 8.75 5.82
C ASP A 462 -28.45 8.76 4.43
N ASP A 463 -27.27 8.14 4.34
CA ASP A 463 -26.46 8.08 3.12
C ASP A 463 -26.80 6.88 2.22
N GLU A 464 -26.20 6.83 1.03
CA GLU A 464 -26.47 5.75 0.08
C GLU A 464 -25.96 4.39 0.57
N PHE A 465 -24.91 4.36 1.39
CA PHE A 465 -24.37 3.11 1.92
C PHE A 465 -25.31 2.49 2.96
N GLU A 466 -25.96 3.30 3.78
CA GLU A 466 -27.05 2.84 4.66
C GLU A 466 -28.21 2.24 3.87
N LYS A 467 -28.63 2.88 2.77
CA LYS A 467 -29.69 2.35 1.91
C LYS A 467 -29.30 1.01 1.29
N GLU A 468 -28.04 0.84 0.89
CA GLU A 468 -27.50 -0.44 0.42
C GLU A 468 -27.58 -1.50 1.52
N LEU A 469 -27.18 -1.18 2.75
CA LEU A 469 -27.23 -2.09 3.88
C LEU A 469 -28.68 -2.44 4.24
N GLU A 470 -29.60 -1.49 4.29
CA GLU A 470 -31.03 -1.74 4.55
C GLU A 470 -31.63 -2.70 3.52
N ALA A 471 -31.31 -2.52 2.23
CA ALA A 471 -31.73 -3.44 1.17
C ALA A 471 -31.16 -4.86 1.34
N LYS A 472 -30.02 -4.99 2.01
CA LYS A 472 -29.38 -6.27 2.37
C LYS A 472 -29.77 -6.76 3.77
N HIS A 473 -30.86 -6.23 4.35
CA HIS A 473 -31.26 -6.52 5.73
C HIS A 473 -30.14 -6.29 6.76
N ASN A 474 -29.33 -5.26 6.52
CA ASN A 474 -28.15 -4.86 7.27
C ASN A 474 -27.02 -5.89 7.34
N LEU A 475 -26.99 -6.88 6.46
CA LEU A 475 -25.86 -7.80 6.34
C LEU A 475 -24.65 -7.05 5.75
N VAL A 476 -23.54 -7.04 6.49
CA VAL A 476 -22.25 -6.52 6.02
C VAL A 476 -21.52 -7.61 5.24
N THR A 477 -21.26 -8.75 5.88
CA THR A 477 -20.65 -9.93 5.27
C THR A 477 -20.94 -11.19 6.10
N GLU A 478 -20.89 -12.35 5.46
CA GLU A 478 -20.69 -13.62 6.14
C GLU A 478 -19.20 -13.87 6.41
N PHE A 479 -18.89 -14.67 7.42
CA PHE A 479 -17.52 -15.13 7.70
C PHE A 479 -17.50 -16.45 8.46
N ILE A 480 -16.35 -17.13 8.43
CA ILE A 480 -16.07 -18.34 9.23
C ILE A 480 -14.81 -18.08 10.05
N ARG A 481 -14.83 -18.34 11.35
CA ARG A 481 -13.59 -18.28 12.16
C ARG A 481 -12.76 -19.52 11.87
N LEU A 482 -11.49 -19.34 11.48
CA LEU A 482 -10.54 -20.45 11.31
C LEU A 482 -9.86 -20.72 12.66
N PRO A 483 -10.14 -21.85 13.33
CA PRO A 483 -9.50 -22.17 14.60
C PRO A 483 -8.00 -22.40 14.42
N GLU A 484 -7.19 -21.95 15.37
CA GLU A 484 -5.73 -22.10 15.34
C GLU A 484 -5.29 -23.56 15.11
N ARG A 485 -5.95 -24.50 15.79
CA ARG A 485 -5.70 -25.95 15.66
C ARG A 485 -5.93 -26.50 14.24
N LEU A 486 -6.62 -25.76 13.37
CA LEU A 486 -6.99 -26.18 12.02
C LEU A 486 -6.19 -25.46 10.92
N ILE A 487 -5.31 -24.49 11.26
CA ILE A 487 -4.54 -23.71 10.28
C ILE A 487 -3.77 -24.64 9.32
N ASP A 488 -3.01 -25.59 9.86
CA ASP A 488 -2.17 -26.48 9.07
C ASP A 488 -2.98 -27.38 8.14
N ALA A 489 -4.02 -28.02 8.67
CA ALA A 489 -4.89 -28.91 7.90
C ALA A 489 -5.64 -28.14 6.80
N TYR A 490 -6.13 -26.95 7.12
CA TYR A 490 -6.81 -26.08 6.16
C TYR A 490 -5.88 -25.67 5.02
N LEU A 491 -4.64 -25.32 5.34
CA LEU A 491 -3.62 -24.99 4.35
C LEU A 491 -3.26 -26.18 3.46
N GLU A 492 -3.14 -27.38 4.01
CA GLU A 492 -2.87 -28.60 3.23
C GLU A 492 -3.98 -28.89 2.22
N ASP A 493 -5.24 -28.66 2.58
CA ASP A 493 -6.39 -28.89 1.70
C ASP A 493 -6.77 -27.68 0.83
N SER A 494 -6.17 -26.51 1.08
CA SER A 494 -6.51 -25.24 0.42
C SER A 494 -6.37 -25.30 -1.11
N GLN A 495 -5.45 -26.13 -1.64
CA GLN A 495 -5.34 -26.38 -3.08
C GLN A 495 -6.63 -26.94 -3.69
N SER A 496 -7.36 -27.80 -2.95
CA SER A 496 -8.60 -28.43 -3.38
C SER A 496 -9.84 -27.57 -3.13
N ILE A 497 -9.77 -26.74 -2.08
CA ILE A 497 -10.80 -25.77 -1.71
C ILE A 497 -10.84 -24.65 -2.75
N GLY A 498 -9.69 -24.08 -3.10
CA GLY A 498 -9.59 -22.93 -4.02
C GLY A 498 -9.39 -21.62 -3.27
N GLU A 499 -9.62 -20.51 -3.98
CA GLU A 499 -9.33 -19.17 -3.48
C GLU A 499 -10.32 -18.72 -2.41
N MET A 500 -9.77 -18.05 -1.39
CA MET A 500 -10.48 -17.52 -0.23
C MET A 500 -9.87 -16.18 0.16
N TYR A 501 -10.60 -15.35 0.90
CA TYR A 501 -9.98 -14.17 1.54
C TYR A 501 -9.83 -14.42 3.03
N LEU A 502 -8.66 -14.10 3.57
CA LEU A 502 -8.43 -14.05 5.02
C LEU A 502 -8.67 -12.63 5.51
N TRP A 503 -9.60 -12.48 6.43
CA TRP A 503 -9.79 -11.29 7.22
C TRP A 503 -9.16 -11.48 8.60
N PHE A 504 -8.04 -10.79 8.82
CA PHE A 504 -7.37 -10.73 10.10
C PHE A 504 -7.93 -9.59 10.94
N THR A 505 -8.19 -9.88 12.20
CA THR A 505 -8.56 -8.85 13.17
C THR A 505 -7.88 -9.02 14.51
N LYS A 506 -7.56 -7.92 15.20
CA LYS A 506 -6.98 -7.99 16.54
C LYS A 506 -7.92 -8.65 17.56
N LYS A 507 -7.42 -9.61 18.35
CA LYS A 507 -8.19 -10.30 19.41
C LYS A 507 -8.45 -9.41 20.62
N ASN A 508 -7.47 -8.62 21.06
CA ASN A 508 -7.63 -7.78 22.26
C ASN A 508 -7.65 -6.27 21.92
N SER A 509 -8.46 -5.88 20.94
CA SER A 509 -8.62 -4.45 20.62
C SER A 509 -9.70 -3.80 21.48
N GLN A 510 -9.42 -2.57 21.92
CA GLN A 510 -10.39 -1.68 22.56
C GLN A 510 -11.23 -0.90 21.54
N SER A 511 -10.97 -1.10 20.24
CA SER A 511 -11.74 -0.51 19.15
C SER A 511 -13.18 -0.96 19.21
N LEU A 512 -14.08 0.01 19.03
CA LEU A 512 -15.50 -0.26 18.91
C LEU A 512 -15.75 -1.33 17.82
N VAL A 513 -14.96 -1.33 16.72
CA VAL A 513 -15.10 -2.28 15.60
C VAL A 513 -15.03 -3.71 16.11
N LEU A 514 -13.99 -3.99 16.87
CA LEU A 514 -13.62 -5.36 17.20
C LEU A 514 -14.37 -5.88 18.41
N SER A 515 -14.75 -5.00 19.35
CA SER A 515 -15.58 -5.40 20.50
C SER A 515 -16.92 -6.01 20.11
N ARG A 516 -17.49 -5.60 18.95
CA ARG A 516 -18.80 -6.05 18.47
C ARG A 516 -18.74 -7.20 17.46
N VAL A 517 -17.61 -7.39 16.76
CA VAL A 517 -17.42 -8.59 15.91
C VAL A 517 -17.11 -9.84 16.76
N GLN A 518 -16.65 -9.64 18.00
CA GLN A 518 -16.31 -10.72 18.92
C GLN A 518 -17.53 -11.29 19.64
N SER A 519 -18.52 -10.45 19.97
CA SER A 519 -19.83 -10.86 20.49
C SER A 519 -20.61 -11.69 19.49
#